data_AF-A0A7R7I8K4-F1
#
_entry.id   AF-A0A7R7I8K4-F1
#
_cell.length_a   1.000
_cell.length_b   1.000
_cell.length_c   1.000
_cell.angle_alpha   90.00
_cell.angle_beta   90.00
_cell.angle_gamma   90.00
#
_symmetry.space_group_name_H-M   'P 1'
#
loop_
_entity.id
_entity.type
_entity.pdbx_description
1 polymer ?
#
loop_
_entity_poly.entity_id
_entity_poly.type
_entity_poly.pdbx_seq_one_letter_code
_entity_poly.pdbx_strand_id
1 'polypeptide(L)'
;MVQSVLFFVLGFLCAVFLVSLVAPAVWRRAVVLTRRRLEASLPLTQAEIQADKDRVRAEYAMTTRRLEITVKNLQEKVAEQLVEIGRGREALKELAVETKDKNQALSDLQAKNAELRQREEDLHRLSEKLAQTERALEKRGLELQKLEQMYDDASFASSNRQIELVARESELEKLASDIALLKSQRKEADRRNQEIASESKAAREALKVEKKKTAELEKKVERLLATLADREEKLDRREKDLARMRERSKETAAANGVARPGAGSDAKSDDVDKAIARLESDRERLEARLTALARENKRLKTDLAASATAMPESAGDARSGAGLREQMNELAAEVVNLTMKLDGPDSPIAKALAGDGQQNGRGISLADRVRALQKAGN
;
A
#
# COMPACT_ATOMS: atom_id res chain seq x y z
N MET A 1 165.60 64.93 53.33
CA MET A 1 164.34 64.16 53.20
C MET A 1 164.55 62.72 52.74
N VAL A 2 165.30 62.42 51.67
CA VAL A 2 165.45 61.03 51.15
C VAL A 2 165.85 60.00 52.22
N GLN A 3 166.79 60.32 53.11
CA GLN A 3 167.20 59.43 54.22
C GLN A 3 166.03 59.06 55.16
N SER A 4 165.15 60.01 55.48
CA SER A 4 163.95 59.77 56.30
C SER A 4 162.96 58.82 55.60
N VAL A 5 162.80 58.98 54.27
CA VAL A 5 162.00 58.07 53.44
C VAL A 5 162.64 56.67 53.39
N LEU A 6 163.97 56.59 53.29
CA LEU A 6 164.68 55.30 53.26
C LEU A 6 164.49 54.50 54.56
N PHE A 7 164.61 55.15 55.72
CA PHE A 7 164.33 54.52 57.01
C PHE A 7 162.84 54.16 57.19
N PHE A 8 161.92 54.99 56.67
CA PHE A 8 160.49 54.67 56.68
C PHE A 8 160.18 53.45 55.81
N VAL A 9 160.72 53.37 54.58
CA VAL A 9 160.56 52.23 53.68
C VAL A 9 161.21 50.97 54.26
N LEU A 10 162.42 51.06 54.83
CA LEU A 10 163.09 49.92 55.47
C LEU A 10 162.31 49.43 56.70
N GLY A 11 161.84 50.33 57.55
CA GLY A 11 161.00 50.01 58.71
C GLY A 11 159.67 49.37 58.31
N PHE A 12 159.03 49.87 57.26
CA PHE A 12 157.82 49.28 56.67
C PHE A 12 158.11 47.90 56.08
N LEU A 13 159.22 47.71 55.36
CA LEU A 13 159.61 46.41 54.81
C LEU A 13 159.87 45.38 55.91
N CYS A 14 160.56 45.77 56.99
CA CYS A 14 160.75 44.94 58.18
C CYS A 14 159.41 44.62 58.87
N ALA A 15 158.50 45.58 59.00
CA ALA A 15 157.18 45.34 59.58
C ALA A 15 156.35 44.37 58.72
N VAL A 16 156.30 44.56 57.40
CA VAL A 16 155.63 43.65 56.45
C VAL A 16 156.28 42.26 56.45
N PHE A 17 157.61 42.18 56.51
CA PHE A 17 158.33 40.90 56.61
C PHE A 17 157.98 40.15 57.90
N LEU A 18 158.01 40.82 59.05
CA LEU A 18 157.62 40.23 60.35
C LEU A 18 156.15 39.82 60.37
N VAL A 19 155.24 40.63 59.81
CA VAL A 19 153.83 40.26 59.65
C VAL A 19 153.68 39.06 58.73
N SER A 20 154.41 38.98 57.61
CA SER A 20 154.39 37.83 56.69
C SER A 20 154.92 36.54 57.35
N LEU A 21 155.89 36.66 58.26
CA LEU A 21 156.44 35.54 59.04
C LEU A 21 155.47 35.04 60.12
N VAL A 22 154.75 35.97 60.78
CA VAL A 22 153.86 35.67 61.93
C VAL A 22 152.42 35.37 61.51
N ALA A 23 151.90 36.00 60.46
CA ALA A 23 150.50 35.86 60.03
C ALA A 23 150.10 34.42 59.67
N PRO A 24 150.93 33.58 58.99
CA PRO A 24 150.60 32.17 58.76
C PRO A 24 150.46 31.38 60.06
N ALA A 25 151.26 31.69 61.09
CA ALA A 25 151.18 31.04 62.40
C ALA A 25 149.93 31.50 63.18
N VAL A 26 149.64 32.81 63.17
CA VAL A 26 148.42 33.39 63.78
C VAL A 26 147.16 32.87 63.09
N TRP A 27 147.15 32.81 61.75
CA TRP A 27 146.01 32.29 60.97
C TRP A 27 145.78 30.80 61.22
N ARG A 28 146.84 29.97 61.20
CA ARG A 28 146.74 28.54 61.59
C ARG A 28 146.19 28.39 63.01
N ARG A 29 146.66 29.19 63.96
CA ARG A 29 146.19 29.16 65.36
C ARG A 29 144.74 29.66 65.50
N ALA A 30 144.34 30.68 64.74
CA ALA A 30 142.98 31.18 64.68
C ALA A 30 142.03 30.13 64.10
N VAL A 31 142.37 29.50 62.96
CA VAL A 31 141.59 28.41 62.36
C VAL A 31 141.48 27.20 63.30
N VAL A 32 142.54 26.84 64.02
CA VAL A 32 142.49 25.76 65.03
C VAL A 32 141.60 26.16 66.22
N LEU A 33 141.61 27.42 66.66
CA LEU A 33 140.77 27.89 67.76
C LEU A 33 139.29 28.06 67.37
N THR A 34 138.98 28.54 66.17
CA THR A 34 137.60 28.61 65.67
C THR A 34 137.07 27.22 65.36
N ARG A 35 137.87 26.34 64.75
CA ARG A 35 137.51 24.92 64.57
C ARG A 35 137.22 24.23 65.90
N ARG A 36 138.12 24.33 66.89
CA ARG A 36 137.90 23.78 68.24
C ARG A 36 136.69 24.39 68.95
N ARG A 37 136.39 25.67 68.73
CA ARG A 37 135.16 26.30 69.25
C ARG A 37 133.90 25.77 68.56
N LEU A 38 133.91 25.61 67.23
CA LEU A 38 132.80 24.99 66.50
C LEU A 38 132.60 23.54 66.95
N GLU A 39 133.66 22.72 67.00
CA GLU A 39 133.63 21.33 67.47
C GLU A 39 133.16 21.19 68.93
N ALA A 40 133.30 22.25 69.76
CA ALA A 40 132.81 22.30 71.13
C ALA A 40 131.38 22.87 71.28
N SER A 41 130.91 23.72 70.35
CA SER A 41 129.55 24.27 70.34
C SER A 41 128.55 23.43 69.51
N LEU A 42 129.08 22.67 68.55
CA LEU A 42 128.38 21.75 67.67
C LEU A 42 129.14 20.42 67.73
N PRO A 43 128.80 19.52 68.67
CA PRO A 43 129.42 18.19 68.77
C PRO A 43 128.87 17.27 67.66
N LEU A 44 129.04 17.67 66.41
CA LEU A 44 128.64 16.93 65.21
C LEU A 44 129.89 16.36 64.55
N THR A 45 130.04 15.04 64.64
CA THR A 45 131.08 14.30 63.91
C THR A 45 130.86 14.39 62.40
N GLN A 46 131.89 14.06 61.61
CA GLN A 46 131.74 13.96 60.15
C GLN A 46 130.70 12.92 59.73
N ALA A 47 130.47 11.88 60.55
CA ALA A 47 129.43 10.89 60.32
C ALA A 47 128.03 11.50 60.50
N GLU A 48 127.82 12.31 61.54
CA GLU A 48 126.53 12.99 61.77
C GLU A 48 126.25 14.07 60.71
N ILE A 49 127.27 14.80 60.24
CA ILE A 49 127.11 15.76 59.14
C ILE A 49 126.72 15.04 57.82
N GLN A 50 127.24 13.83 57.58
CA GLN A 50 126.82 13.00 56.45
C GLN A 50 125.40 12.44 56.67
N ALA A 51 125.08 11.96 57.87
CA ALA A 51 123.76 11.48 58.22
C ALA A 51 122.68 12.57 58.09
N ASP A 52 122.96 13.81 58.49
CA ASP A 52 122.03 14.94 58.32
C ASP A 52 121.85 15.32 56.84
N LYS A 53 122.93 15.28 56.05
CA LYS A 53 122.88 15.51 54.61
C LYS A 53 122.03 14.45 53.90
N ASP A 54 122.18 13.19 54.29
CA ASP A 54 121.44 12.07 53.71
C ASP A 54 120.01 11.95 54.29
N ARG A 55 119.78 12.41 55.52
CA ARG A 55 118.44 12.66 56.09
C ARG A 55 117.70 13.72 55.28
N VAL A 56 118.31 14.87 55.03
CA VAL A 56 117.71 15.95 54.21
C VAL A 56 117.44 15.46 52.78
N ARG A 57 118.34 14.67 52.18
CA ARG A 57 118.09 14.00 50.89
C ARG A 57 116.90 13.02 50.95
N ALA A 58 116.79 12.22 52.01
CA ALA A 58 115.69 11.29 52.22
C ALA A 58 114.36 12.02 52.46
N GLU A 59 114.35 13.10 53.24
CA GLU A 59 113.20 13.99 53.45
C GLU A 59 112.73 14.60 52.12
N TYR A 60 113.63 15.16 51.30
CA TYR A 60 113.29 15.66 49.97
C TYR A 60 112.83 14.56 49.01
N ALA A 61 113.43 13.38 49.04
CA ALA A 61 113.00 12.25 48.21
C ALA A 61 111.61 11.75 48.62
N MET A 62 111.33 11.67 49.92
CA MET A 62 110.03 11.26 50.46
C MET A 62 108.93 12.31 50.20
N THR A 63 109.21 13.61 50.33
CA THR A 63 108.25 14.66 49.99
C THR A 63 107.99 14.72 48.48
N THR A 64 109.03 14.61 47.65
CA THR A 64 108.89 14.52 46.18
C THR A 64 108.07 13.30 45.78
N ARG A 65 108.37 12.11 46.34
CA ARG A 65 107.61 10.89 46.05
C ARG A 65 106.16 10.96 46.56
N ARG A 66 105.91 11.59 47.71
CA ARG A 66 104.55 11.81 48.21
C ARG A 66 103.78 12.77 47.32
N LEU A 67 104.43 13.82 46.81
CA LEU A 67 103.86 14.73 45.81
C LEU A 67 103.55 14.02 44.49
N GLU A 68 104.49 13.24 43.93
CA GLU A 68 104.25 12.40 42.74
C GLU A 68 103.03 11.51 42.90
N ILE A 69 102.88 10.84 44.05
CA ILE A 69 101.73 9.97 44.35
C ILE A 69 100.46 10.80 44.41
N THR A 70 100.44 11.94 45.12
CA THR A 70 99.24 12.80 45.15
C THR A 70 98.86 13.36 43.78
N VAL A 71 99.83 13.73 42.93
CA VAL A 71 99.58 14.20 41.57
C VAL A 71 99.01 13.07 40.70
N LYS A 72 99.53 11.86 40.80
CA LYS A 72 98.99 10.68 40.10
C LYS A 72 97.56 10.37 40.54
N ASN A 73 97.31 10.30 41.84
CA ASN A 73 95.97 10.05 42.38
C ASN A 73 94.96 11.16 42.03
N LEU A 74 95.42 12.40 41.80
CA LEU A 74 94.57 13.48 41.29
C LEU A 74 94.35 13.39 39.78
N GLN A 75 95.36 13.02 38.99
CA GLN A 75 95.23 12.76 37.55
C GLN A 75 94.30 11.58 37.25
N GLU A 76 94.39 10.52 38.06
CA GLU A 76 93.49 9.36 38.01
C GLU A 76 92.04 9.77 38.28
N LYS A 77 91.78 10.50 39.37
CA LYS A 77 90.44 11.04 39.68
C LYS A 77 89.90 12.01 38.62
N VAL A 78 90.75 12.82 38.00
CA VAL A 78 90.35 13.69 36.89
C VAL A 78 90.00 12.85 35.65
N ALA A 79 90.73 11.76 35.38
CA ALA A 79 90.38 10.83 34.30
C ALA A 79 89.06 10.09 34.57
N GLU A 80 88.84 9.60 35.80
CA GLU A 80 87.56 9.03 36.25
C GLU A 80 86.39 10.00 36.04
N GLN A 81 86.51 11.23 36.54
CA GLN A 81 85.48 12.27 36.40
C GLN A 81 85.23 12.67 34.94
N LEU A 82 86.27 12.71 34.09
CA LEU A 82 86.09 12.97 32.65
C LEU A 82 85.34 11.83 31.95
N VAL A 83 85.54 10.57 32.36
CA VAL A 83 84.77 9.42 31.87
C VAL A 83 83.32 9.46 32.37
N GLU A 84 83.09 9.82 33.65
CA GLU A 84 81.73 10.01 34.19
C GLU A 84 80.97 11.15 33.50
N ILE A 85 81.62 12.30 33.28
CA ILE A 85 81.07 13.41 32.50
C ILE A 85 80.82 13.01 31.04
N GLY A 86 81.66 12.13 30.47
CA GLY A 86 81.45 11.52 29.16
C GLY A 86 80.14 10.73 29.10
N ARG A 87 80.00 9.72 29.97
CA ARG A 87 78.80 8.87 30.11
C ARG A 87 77.55 9.70 30.39
N GLY A 88 77.64 10.69 31.28
CA GLY A 88 76.53 11.60 31.58
C GLY A 88 76.09 12.45 30.37
N ARG A 89 77.04 12.90 29.54
CA ARG A 89 76.74 13.60 28.28
C ARG A 89 76.16 12.67 27.22
N GLU A 90 76.47 11.39 27.24
CA GLU A 90 75.90 10.39 26.33
C GLU A 90 74.44 10.07 26.72
N ALA A 91 74.18 9.78 28.00
CA ALA A 91 72.82 9.60 28.50
C ALA A 91 71.93 10.86 28.30
N LEU A 92 72.49 12.07 28.46
CA LEU A 92 71.78 13.32 28.16
C LEU A 92 71.49 13.50 26.67
N LYS A 93 72.35 13.01 25.75
CA LYS A 93 72.06 13.01 24.31
C LYS A 93 70.94 12.03 23.97
N GLU A 94 71.00 10.82 24.52
CA GLU A 94 70.01 9.76 24.31
C GLU A 94 68.62 10.23 24.79
N LEU A 95 68.52 10.77 26.01
CA LEU A 95 67.28 11.36 26.53
C LEU A 95 66.82 12.59 25.71
N ALA A 96 67.74 13.38 25.14
CA ALA A 96 67.42 14.50 24.25
C ALA A 96 67.04 14.08 22.81
N VAL A 97 67.23 12.81 22.45
CA VAL A 97 66.64 12.19 21.25
C VAL A 97 65.27 11.62 21.62
N GLU A 98 65.18 10.79 22.67
CA GLU A 98 63.94 10.16 23.10
C GLU A 98 62.81 11.19 23.40
N THR A 99 63.15 12.33 24.00
CA THR A 99 62.19 13.43 24.22
C THR A 99 61.76 14.16 22.94
N LYS A 100 62.60 14.21 21.89
CA LYS A 100 62.19 14.73 20.58
C LYS A 100 61.26 13.75 19.87
N ASP A 101 61.60 12.47 19.88
CA ASP A 101 60.82 11.41 19.24
C ASP A 101 59.44 11.29 19.91
N LYS A 102 59.39 11.36 21.25
CA LYS A 102 58.12 11.46 22.01
C LYS A 102 57.33 12.72 21.68
N ASN A 103 57.98 13.88 21.54
CA ASN A 103 57.30 15.12 21.17
C ASN A 103 56.75 15.08 19.73
N GLN A 104 57.46 14.46 18.78
CA GLN A 104 56.98 14.24 17.41
C GLN A 104 55.78 13.26 17.39
N ALA A 105 55.88 12.14 18.11
CA ALA A 105 54.77 11.21 18.27
C ALA A 105 53.54 11.88 18.92
N LEU A 106 53.74 12.78 19.88
CA LEU A 106 52.67 13.57 20.48
C LEU A 106 52.05 14.58 19.50
N SER A 107 52.84 15.29 18.68
CA SER A 107 52.28 16.18 17.66
C SER A 107 51.50 15.42 16.58
N ASP A 108 51.99 14.25 16.16
CA ASP A 108 51.30 13.38 15.20
C ASP A 108 49.98 12.83 15.75
N LEU A 109 49.97 12.43 17.03
CA LEU A 109 48.76 12.00 17.72
C LEU A 109 47.78 13.17 17.92
N GLN A 110 48.26 14.38 18.21
CA GLN A 110 47.41 15.58 18.30
C GLN A 110 46.80 15.94 16.94
N ALA A 111 47.57 15.89 15.85
CA ALA A 111 47.07 16.13 14.50
C ALA A 111 46.00 15.09 14.11
N LYS A 112 46.25 13.80 14.36
CA LYS A 112 45.27 12.72 14.14
C LYS A 112 44.01 12.88 14.99
N ASN A 113 44.12 13.32 16.24
CA ASN A 113 42.95 13.63 17.09
C ASN A 113 42.15 14.85 16.59
N ALA A 114 42.81 15.86 16.02
CA ALA A 114 42.13 16.99 15.40
C ALA A 114 41.38 16.56 14.13
N GLU A 115 42.00 15.74 13.27
CA GLU A 115 41.35 15.17 12.10
C GLU A 115 40.16 14.27 12.45
N LEU A 116 40.30 13.41 13.48
CA LEU A 116 39.20 12.57 13.96
C LEU A 116 38.02 13.41 14.45
N ARG A 117 38.25 14.49 15.22
CA ARG A 117 37.17 15.41 15.64
C ARG A 117 36.48 16.11 14.48
N GLN A 118 37.22 16.52 13.45
CA GLN A 118 36.61 17.08 12.23
C GLN A 118 35.73 16.05 11.52
N ARG A 119 36.19 14.79 11.43
CA ARG A 119 35.39 13.68 10.89
C ARG A 119 34.17 13.37 11.76
N GLU A 120 34.27 13.46 13.09
CA GLU A 120 33.13 13.31 14.02
C GLU A 120 32.11 14.44 13.84
N GLU A 121 32.55 15.71 13.76
CA GLU A 121 31.68 16.86 13.45
C GLU A 121 30.96 16.70 12.11
N ASP A 122 31.66 16.28 11.05
CA ASP A 122 31.06 16.08 9.73
C ASP A 122 30.15 14.85 9.68
N LEU A 123 30.45 13.78 10.41
CA LEU A 123 29.53 12.65 10.60
C LEU A 123 28.26 13.07 11.35
N HIS A 124 28.36 13.92 12.38
CA HIS A 124 27.19 14.51 13.04
C HIS A 124 26.37 15.38 12.08
N ARG A 125 27.02 16.29 11.33
CA ARG A 125 26.34 17.11 10.31
C ARG A 125 25.67 16.28 9.21
N LEU A 126 26.27 15.16 8.81
CA LEU A 126 25.70 14.23 7.83
C LEU A 126 24.52 13.44 8.42
N SER A 127 24.64 12.98 9.67
CA SER A 127 23.55 12.30 10.40
C SER A 127 22.34 13.22 10.60
N GLU A 128 22.55 14.49 10.97
CA GLU A 128 21.48 15.48 11.08
C GLU A 128 20.78 15.74 9.74
N LYS A 129 21.55 15.88 8.64
CA LYS A 129 21.01 16.04 7.28
C LYS A 129 20.21 14.81 6.86
N LEU A 130 20.73 13.60 7.12
CA LEU A 130 20.07 12.34 6.82
C LEU A 130 18.73 12.25 7.56
N ALA A 131 18.70 12.48 8.88
CA ALA A 131 17.48 12.50 9.68
C ALA A 131 16.49 13.61 9.27
N GLN A 132 16.97 14.74 8.73
CA GLN A 132 16.10 15.75 8.12
C GLN A 132 15.50 15.28 6.79
N THR A 133 16.27 14.59 5.95
CA THR A 133 15.76 14.03 4.69
C THR A 133 14.80 12.86 4.90
N GLU A 134 15.03 11.99 5.89
CA GLU A 134 14.11 10.91 6.27
C GLU A 134 12.76 11.49 6.69
N ARG A 135 12.74 12.46 7.62
CA ARG A 135 11.51 13.17 8.04
C ARG A 135 10.81 13.92 6.90
N ALA A 136 11.53 14.31 5.86
CA ALA A 136 10.94 14.92 4.66
C ALA A 136 10.35 13.86 3.70
N LEU A 137 10.96 12.67 3.62
CA LEU A 137 10.43 11.53 2.88
C LEU A 137 9.21 10.92 3.57
N GLU A 138 9.21 10.78 4.91
CA GLU A 138 8.04 10.36 5.70
C GLU A 138 6.83 11.26 5.45
N LYS A 139 7.02 12.59 5.51
CA LYS A 139 5.97 13.57 5.21
C LYS A 139 5.43 13.42 3.79
N ARG A 140 6.31 13.28 2.81
CA ARG A 140 5.92 13.03 1.40
C ARG A 140 5.19 11.69 1.23
N GLY A 141 5.57 10.65 1.97
CA GLY A 141 4.86 9.38 2.00
C GLY A 141 3.43 9.53 2.53
N LEU A 142 3.26 10.27 3.63
CA LEU A 142 1.93 10.59 4.19
C LEU A 142 1.10 11.53 3.30
N GLU A 143 1.74 12.40 2.52
CA GLU A 143 1.09 13.24 1.50
C GLU A 143 0.66 12.41 0.28
N LEU A 144 1.50 11.50 -0.19
CA LEU A 144 1.18 10.56 -1.28
C LEU A 144 0.06 9.59 -0.88
N GLN A 145 0.08 9.02 0.32
CA GLN A 145 -0.98 8.13 0.80
C GLN A 145 -2.34 8.83 0.90
N LYS A 146 -2.36 10.13 1.27
CA LYS A 146 -3.58 10.94 1.25
C LYS A 146 -4.05 11.23 -0.17
N LEU A 147 -3.11 11.49 -1.09
CA LEU A 147 -3.43 11.73 -2.49
C LEU A 147 -3.94 10.47 -3.20
N GLU A 148 -3.42 9.31 -2.83
CA GLU A 148 -3.88 7.97 -3.24
C GLU A 148 -5.31 7.73 -2.74
N GLN A 149 -5.59 7.93 -1.44
CA GLN A 149 -6.95 7.87 -0.89
C GLN A 149 -7.92 8.83 -1.60
N MET A 150 -7.52 10.08 -1.83
CA MET A 150 -8.33 11.06 -2.57
C MET A 150 -8.54 10.67 -4.04
N TYR A 151 -7.59 9.98 -4.67
CA TYR A 151 -7.72 9.47 -6.03
C TYR A 151 -8.67 8.27 -6.10
N ASP A 152 -8.56 7.33 -5.16
CA ASP A 152 -9.47 6.18 -5.04
C ASP A 152 -10.90 6.65 -4.76
N ASP A 153 -11.12 7.55 -3.78
CA ASP A 153 -12.43 8.14 -3.50
C ASP A 153 -13.03 8.82 -4.75
N ALA A 154 -12.21 9.58 -5.50
CA ALA A 154 -12.64 10.23 -6.74
C ALA A 154 -12.93 9.21 -7.87
N SER A 155 -12.17 8.12 -7.94
CA SER A 155 -12.33 7.03 -8.90
C SER A 155 -13.62 6.22 -8.62
N PHE A 156 -13.88 5.89 -7.35
CA PHE A 156 -15.13 5.27 -6.91
C PHE A 156 -16.33 6.19 -7.14
N ALA A 157 -16.22 7.48 -6.83
CA ALA A 157 -17.28 8.46 -7.09
C ALA A 157 -17.57 8.61 -8.60
N SER A 158 -16.53 8.61 -9.44
CA SER A 158 -16.65 8.63 -10.90
C SER A 158 -17.33 7.37 -11.43
N SER A 159 -16.89 6.18 -10.98
CA SER A 159 -17.46 4.89 -11.39
C SER A 159 -18.92 4.73 -10.93
N ASN A 160 -19.25 5.14 -9.70
CA ASN A 160 -20.63 5.17 -9.22
C ASN A 160 -21.49 6.12 -10.09
N ARG A 161 -20.98 7.31 -10.42
CA ARG A 161 -21.68 8.25 -11.31
C ARG A 161 -21.86 7.70 -12.73
N GLN A 162 -20.92 6.90 -13.24
CA GLN A 162 -21.08 6.20 -14.51
C GLN A 162 -22.18 5.11 -14.44
N ILE A 163 -22.25 4.35 -13.33
CA ILE A 163 -23.33 3.39 -13.08
C ILE A 163 -24.69 4.09 -12.98
N GLU A 164 -24.77 5.23 -12.28
CA GLU A 164 -25.97 6.07 -12.21
C GLU A 164 -26.40 6.58 -13.58
N LEU A 165 -25.46 7.03 -14.43
CA LEU A 165 -25.76 7.48 -15.79
C LEU A 165 -26.33 6.34 -16.64
N VAL A 166 -25.70 5.16 -16.66
CA VAL A 166 -26.20 4.00 -17.41
C VAL A 166 -27.56 3.53 -16.89
N ALA A 167 -27.81 3.63 -15.58
CA ALA A 167 -29.13 3.36 -14.99
C ALA A 167 -30.20 4.36 -15.49
N ARG A 168 -29.88 5.66 -15.53
CA ARG A 168 -30.78 6.69 -16.07
C ARG A 168 -30.99 6.57 -17.58
N GLU A 169 -29.98 6.16 -18.34
CA GLU A 169 -30.11 5.87 -19.77
C GLU A 169 -31.08 4.69 -19.98
N SER A 170 -30.96 3.61 -19.19
CA SER A 170 -31.91 2.48 -19.23
C SER A 170 -33.34 2.86 -18.79
N GLU A 171 -33.50 3.79 -17.83
CA GLU A 171 -34.81 4.36 -17.50
C GLU A 171 -35.40 5.18 -18.67
N LEU A 172 -34.59 5.99 -19.34
CA LEU A 172 -35.01 6.78 -20.50
C LEU A 172 -35.36 5.90 -21.70
N GLU A 173 -34.64 4.81 -21.95
CA GLU A 173 -34.98 3.81 -22.98
C GLU A 173 -36.32 3.13 -22.68
N LYS A 174 -36.56 2.71 -21.43
CA LYS A 174 -37.84 2.13 -21.01
C LYS A 174 -38.99 3.12 -21.23
N LEU A 175 -38.86 4.35 -20.73
CA LEU A 175 -39.84 5.41 -20.94
C LEU A 175 -40.06 5.73 -22.42
N ALA A 176 -39.01 5.72 -23.25
CA ALA A 176 -39.13 5.88 -24.70
C ALA A 176 -39.91 4.74 -25.35
N SER A 177 -39.70 3.49 -24.90
CA SER A 177 -40.44 2.31 -25.36
C SER A 177 -41.91 2.34 -24.92
N ASP A 178 -42.20 2.75 -23.68
CA ASP A 178 -43.56 2.94 -23.17
C ASP A 178 -44.28 4.05 -23.94
N ILE A 179 -43.61 5.17 -24.22
CA ILE A 179 -44.13 6.25 -25.06
C ILE A 179 -44.40 5.76 -26.49
N ALA A 180 -43.56 4.87 -27.05
CA ALA A 180 -43.79 4.27 -28.37
C ALA A 180 -45.01 3.32 -28.36
N LEU A 181 -45.16 2.50 -27.32
CA LEU A 181 -46.28 1.59 -27.12
C LEU A 181 -47.61 2.35 -26.89
N LEU A 182 -47.61 3.39 -26.06
CA LEU A 182 -48.77 4.25 -25.87
C LEU A 182 -49.15 5.00 -27.16
N LYS A 183 -48.16 5.37 -27.99
CA LYS A 183 -48.41 5.95 -29.34
C LYS A 183 -48.98 4.92 -30.33
N SER A 184 -48.60 3.64 -30.29
CA SER A 184 -49.20 2.62 -31.15
C SER A 184 -50.60 2.25 -30.67
N GLN A 185 -50.78 1.98 -29.37
CA GLN A 185 -52.08 1.75 -28.74
C GLN A 185 -53.06 2.89 -29.02
N ARG A 186 -52.63 4.15 -28.92
CA ARG A 186 -53.46 5.30 -29.30
C ARG A 186 -53.82 5.26 -30.79
N LYS A 187 -52.88 5.02 -31.70
CA LYS A 187 -53.18 4.92 -33.15
C LYS A 187 -54.16 3.79 -33.47
N GLU A 188 -54.09 2.67 -32.74
CA GLU A 188 -55.06 1.59 -32.86
C GLU A 188 -56.43 1.98 -32.28
N ALA A 189 -56.49 2.63 -31.12
CA ALA A 189 -57.74 3.13 -30.56
C ALA A 189 -58.39 4.18 -31.48
N ASP A 190 -57.60 5.12 -32.04
CA ASP A 190 -58.05 6.11 -33.01
C ASP A 190 -58.57 5.44 -34.31
N ARG A 191 -57.96 4.34 -34.78
CA ARG A 191 -58.46 3.52 -35.90
C ARG A 191 -59.77 2.80 -35.55
N ARG A 192 -59.83 2.07 -34.45
CA ARG A 192 -61.03 1.35 -33.99
C ARG A 192 -62.20 2.33 -33.77
N ASN A 193 -61.93 3.53 -33.26
CA ASN A 193 -62.91 4.60 -33.14
C ASN A 193 -63.40 5.11 -34.51
N GLN A 194 -62.53 5.20 -35.53
CA GLN A 194 -62.93 5.55 -36.91
C GLN A 194 -63.74 4.43 -37.57
N GLU A 195 -63.35 3.17 -37.37
CA GLU A 195 -64.08 1.97 -37.82
C GLU A 195 -65.50 1.96 -37.21
N ILE A 196 -65.63 2.00 -35.89
CA ILE A 196 -66.91 2.08 -35.16
C ILE A 196 -67.72 3.33 -35.58
N ALA A 197 -67.07 4.48 -35.82
CA ALA A 197 -67.74 5.67 -36.33
C ALA A 197 -68.23 5.52 -37.79
N SER A 198 -67.61 4.66 -38.59
CA SER A 198 -68.06 4.34 -39.95
C SER A 198 -69.17 3.29 -39.95
N GLU A 199 -69.05 2.24 -39.13
CA GLU A 199 -70.06 1.20 -38.93
C GLU A 199 -71.34 1.80 -38.35
N SER A 200 -71.24 2.66 -37.34
CA SER A 200 -72.41 3.34 -36.77
C SER A 200 -73.07 4.33 -37.74
N LYS A 201 -72.34 4.92 -38.69
CA LYS A 201 -72.93 5.68 -39.81
C LYS A 201 -73.65 4.75 -40.79
N ALA A 202 -73.02 3.64 -41.19
CA ALA A 202 -73.62 2.65 -42.08
C ALA A 202 -74.89 2.03 -41.47
N ALA A 203 -74.85 1.66 -40.19
CA ALA A 203 -76.00 1.15 -39.44
C ALA A 203 -77.12 2.20 -39.28
N ARG A 204 -76.79 3.49 -39.12
CA ARG A 204 -77.79 4.58 -39.10
C ARG A 204 -78.47 4.77 -40.45
N GLU A 205 -77.72 4.73 -41.56
CA GLU A 205 -78.32 4.83 -42.90
C GLU A 205 -79.09 3.55 -43.27
N ALA A 206 -78.61 2.36 -42.88
CA ALA A 206 -79.37 1.11 -43.02
C ALA A 206 -80.69 1.15 -42.22
N LEU A 207 -80.65 1.57 -40.94
CA LEU A 207 -81.84 1.76 -40.11
C LEU A 207 -82.81 2.80 -40.71
N LYS A 208 -82.29 3.83 -41.39
CA LYS A 208 -83.07 4.86 -42.10
C LYS A 208 -83.68 4.32 -43.40
N VAL A 209 -83.02 3.39 -44.09
CA VAL A 209 -83.59 2.64 -45.23
C VAL A 209 -84.68 1.67 -44.75
N GLU A 210 -84.45 0.92 -43.68
CA GLU A 210 -85.49 0.05 -43.10
C GLU A 210 -86.66 0.87 -42.57
N LYS A 211 -86.44 2.02 -41.91
CA LYS A 211 -87.53 2.93 -41.49
C LYS A 211 -88.32 3.52 -42.67
N LYS A 212 -87.70 3.70 -43.85
CA LYS A 212 -88.44 4.05 -45.08
C LYS A 212 -89.26 2.87 -45.57
N LYS A 213 -88.70 1.65 -45.60
CA LYS A 213 -89.41 0.43 -45.99
C LYS A 213 -90.58 0.13 -45.05
N THR A 214 -90.42 0.27 -43.73
CA THR A 214 -91.53 0.09 -42.77
C THR A 214 -92.59 1.16 -42.98
N ALA A 215 -92.23 2.44 -43.15
CA ALA A 215 -93.21 3.49 -43.48
C ALA A 215 -93.92 3.27 -44.84
N GLU A 216 -93.26 2.64 -45.82
CA GLU A 216 -93.90 2.21 -47.06
C GLU A 216 -94.79 0.98 -46.89
N LEU A 217 -94.44 0.05 -46.00
CA LEU A 217 -95.25 -1.12 -45.65
C LEU A 217 -96.45 -0.73 -44.81
N GLU A 218 -96.30 0.17 -43.84
CA GLU A 218 -97.37 0.83 -43.08
C GLU A 218 -98.35 1.51 -44.04
N LYS A 219 -97.87 2.30 -45.00
CA LYS A 219 -98.73 2.90 -46.06
C LYS A 219 -99.37 1.87 -46.99
N LYS A 220 -98.76 0.69 -47.19
CA LYS A 220 -99.39 -0.42 -47.93
C LYS A 220 -100.46 -1.11 -47.09
N VAL A 221 -100.24 -1.29 -45.79
CA VAL A 221 -101.22 -1.83 -44.84
C VAL A 221 -102.38 -0.86 -44.66
N GLU A 222 -102.13 0.44 -44.50
CA GLU A 222 -103.14 1.50 -44.45
C GLU A 222 -104.00 1.53 -45.72
N ARG A 223 -103.37 1.43 -46.92
CA ARG A 223 -104.11 1.28 -48.18
C ARG A 223 -104.90 -0.02 -48.25
N LEU A 224 -104.36 -1.14 -47.78
CA LEU A 224 -105.07 -2.42 -47.76
C LEU A 224 -106.26 -2.38 -46.81
N LEU A 225 -106.09 -1.84 -45.61
CA LEU A 225 -107.16 -1.57 -44.64
C LEU A 225 -108.21 -0.62 -45.21
N ALA A 226 -107.80 0.44 -45.91
CA ALA A 226 -108.73 1.31 -46.64
C ALA A 226 -109.50 0.53 -47.71
N THR A 227 -108.84 -0.31 -48.53
CA THR A 227 -109.54 -1.16 -49.53
C THR A 227 -110.38 -2.29 -48.92
N LEU A 228 -110.10 -2.70 -47.68
CA LEU A 228 -110.92 -3.63 -46.91
C LEU A 228 -112.15 -2.90 -46.37
N ALA A 229 -112.01 -1.74 -45.73
CA ALA A 229 -113.13 -0.88 -45.32
C ALA A 229 -114.02 -0.50 -46.52
N ASP A 230 -113.43 -0.17 -47.67
CA ASP A 230 -114.11 0.07 -48.95
C ASP A 230 -114.87 -1.15 -49.47
N ARG A 231 -114.48 -2.38 -49.08
CA ARG A 231 -115.12 -3.64 -49.46
C ARG A 231 -116.15 -4.08 -48.44
N GLU A 232 -115.88 -3.89 -47.15
CA GLU A 232 -116.80 -4.05 -46.04
C GLU A 232 -117.98 -3.10 -46.21
N GLU A 233 -117.77 -1.82 -46.53
CA GLU A 233 -118.87 -0.90 -46.84
C GLU A 233 -119.64 -1.32 -48.10
N LYS A 234 -118.98 -1.91 -49.11
CA LYS A 234 -119.63 -2.49 -50.30
C LYS A 234 -120.29 -3.85 -50.04
N LEU A 235 -120.04 -4.49 -48.90
CA LEU A 235 -120.76 -5.68 -48.42
C LEU A 235 -121.93 -5.24 -47.55
N ASP A 236 -121.71 -4.35 -46.58
CA ASP A 236 -122.68 -3.72 -45.70
C ASP A 236 -123.79 -2.97 -46.48
N ARG A 237 -123.44 -2.26 -47.56
CA ARG A 237 -124.43 -1.71 -48.52
C ARG A 237 -125.24 -2.82 -49.21
N ARG A 238 -124.59 -3.91 -49.68
CA ARG A 238 -125.28 -5.07 -50.28
C ARG A 238 -126.15 -5.82 -49.27
N GLU A 239 -125.76 -5.91 -48.01
CA GLU A 239 -126.55 -6.52 -46.95
C GLU A 239 -127.76 -5.65 -46.59
N LYS A 240 -127.62 -4.32 -46.59
CA LYS A 240 -128.74 -3.38 -46.46
C LYS A 240 -129.69 -3.43 -47.65
N ASP A 241 -129.18 -3.63 -48.86
CA ASP A 241 -130.02 -3.87 -50.04
C ASP A 241 -130.69 -5.26 -50.02
N LEU A 242 -130.00 -6.31 -49.55
CA LEU A 242 -130.58 -7.64 -49.32
C LEU A 242 -131.64 -7.63 -48.21
N ALA A 243 -131.47 -6.80 -47.17
CA ALA A 243 -132.48 -6.58 -46.14
C ALA A 243 -133.73 -5.92 -46.74
N ARG A 244 -133.57 -4.83 -47.49
CA ARG A 244 -134.68 -4.15 -48.21
C ARG A 244 -135.38 -5.07 -49.22
N MET A 245 -134.64 -5.93 -49.92
CA MET A 245 -135.20 -6.92 -50.84
C MET A 245 -135.91 -8.07 -50.11
N ARG A 246 -135.53 -8.41 -48.88
CA ARG A 246 -136.27 -9.35 -48.00
C ARG A 246 -137.50 -8.72 -47.36
N GLU A 247 -137.50 -7.41 -47.16
CA GLU A 247 -138.64 -6.65 -46.61
C GLU A 247 -139.71 -6.40 -47.68
N ARG A 248 -139.32 -6.24 -48.96
CA ARG A 248 -140.24 -6.11 -50.12
C ARG A 248 -140.71 -7.42 -50.76
N SER A 249 -140.32 -8.59 -50.26
CA SER A 249 -140.68 -9.90 -50.83
C SER A 249 -141.49 -10.80 -49.89
N LYS A 250 -142.26 -10.20 -48.95
CA LYS A 250 -142.93 -10.92 -47.86
C LYS A 250 -144.47 -10.89 -47.85
N GLU A 251 -145.07 -10.51 -48.97
CA GLU A 251 -146.46 -10.81 -49.35
C GLU A 251 -146.41 -11.21 -50.85
N THR A 252 -146.21 -12.47 -51.23
CA THR A 252 -147.10 -13.63 -51.02
C THR A 252 -146.36 -14.98 -50.91
N ALA A 253 -146.99 -16.01 -50.34
CA ALA A 253 -146.44 -17.37 -50.13
C ALA A 253 -146.66 -18.30 -51.37
N ALA A 254 -146.19 -19.57 -51.48
CA ALA A 254 -145.46 -20.54 -50.63
C ALA A 254 -144.77 -21.61 -51.58
N ALA A 255 -144.18 -22.78 -51.23
CA ALA A 255 -143.79 -23.53 -50.01
C ALA A 255 -142.75 -24.63 -50.38
N ASN A 256 -142.01 -25.19 -49.39
CA ASN A 256 -141.13 -26.40 -49.44
C ASN A 256 -139.91 -26.35 -50.40
N GLY A 257 -138.78 -27.04 -50.20
CA GLY A 257 -138.20 -27.89 -49.13
C GLY A 257 -136.83 -28.42 -49.67
N VAL A 258 -135.81 -28.92 -48.94
CA VAL A 258 -135.74 -29.99 -47.93
C VAL A 258 -134.26 -30.13 -47.43
N ALA A 259 -134.04 -30.66 -46.21
CA ALA A 259 -132.84 -31.36 -45.67
C ALA A 259 -131.45 -30.68 -45.38
N ARG A 260 -131.06 -30.85 -44.10
CA ARG A 260 -129.78 -31.32 -43.48
C ARG A 260 -128.97 -32.40 -44.26
N PRO A 261 -127.83 -32.95 -43.76
CA PRO A 261 -126.83 -32.51 -42.76
C PRO A 261 -125.33 -32.74 -43.17
N GLY A 262 -124.37 -32.54 -42.25
CA GLY A 262 -122.98 -33.06 -42.31
C GLY A 262 -121.94 -31.98 -41.98
N ALA A 263 -121.01 -32.03 -41.01
CA ALA A 263 -120.40 -33.08 -40.17
C ALA A 263 -119.20 -33.85 -40.78
N GLY A 264 -118.12 -33.95 -40.00
CA GLY A 264 -116.81 -34.51 -40.40
C GLY A 264 -115.79 -33.40 -40.79
N SER A 265 -114.49 -33.55 -40.53
CA SER A 265 -113.78 -34.63 -39.82
C SER A 265 -112.42 -34.17 -39.27
N ASP A 266 -111.99 -34.79 -38.17
CA ASP A 266 -110.65 -34.66 -37.58
C ASP A 266 -109.55 -35.13 -38.55
N ALA A 267 -108.53 -34.29 -38.77
CA ALA A 267 -107.38 -34.66 -39.61
C ALA A 267 -106.14 -33.75 -39.39
N LYS A 268 -105.74 -33.46 -38.14
CA LYS A 268 -104.43 -32.81 -37.88
C LYS A 268 -103.78 -32.94 -36.49
N SER A 269 -104.17 -33.91 -35.66
CA SER A 269 -103.43 -34.19 -34.40
C SER A 269 -102.01 -34.67 -34.69
N ASP A 270 -101.86 -35.70 -35.54
CA ASP A 270 -100.58 -36.32 -35.93
C ASP A 270 -99.45 -35.35 -36.35
N ASP A 271 -99.80 -34.19 -36.89
CA ASP A 271 -98.86 -33.16 -37.35
C ASP A 271 -98.35 -32.31 -36.17
N VAL A 272 -99.23 -32.04 -35.20
CA VAL A 272 -98.91 -31.38 -33.92
C VAL A 272 -98.16 -32.34 -32.99
N ASP A 273 -98.62 -33.59 -32.89
CA ASP A 273 -98.00 -34.61 -32.04
C ASP A 273 -96.58 -34.96 -32.55
N LYS A 274 -96.35 -34.99 -33.87
CA LYS A 274 -94.99 -35.06 -34.46
C LYS A 274 -94.15 -33.81 -34.21
N ALA A 275 -94.75 -32.62 -34.16
CA ALA A 275 -94.02 -31.40 -33.85
C ALA A 275 -93.58 -31.37 -32.38
N ILE A 276 -94.45 -31.80 -31.45
CA ILE A 276 -94.16 -31.94 -30.03
C ILE A 276 -93.04 -32.97 -29.81
N ALA A 277 -93.19 -34.19 -30.34
CA ALA A 277 -92.18 -35.24 -30.19
C ALA A 277 -90.79 -34.84 -30.77
N ARG A 278 -90.76 -34.04 -31.83
CA ARG A 278 -89.51 -33.45 -32.35
C ARG A 278 -88.92 -32.44 -31.39
N LEU A 279 -89.71 -31.49 -30.88
CA LEU A 279 -89.26 -30.47 -29.92
C LEU A 279 -88.78 -31.10 -28.61
N GLU A 280 -89.40 -32.19 -28.15
CA GLU A 280 -88.95 -32.97 -27.01
C GLU A 280 -87.60 -33.65 -27.30
N SER A 281 -87.44 -34.30 -28.46
CA SER A 281 -86.15 -34.91 -28.83
C SER A 281 -85.00 -33.90 -29.00
N ASP A 282 -85.27 -32.71 -29.54
CA ASP A 282 -84.26 -31.64 -29.62
C ASP A 282 -83.98 -31.02 -28.25
N ARG A 283 -84.99 -30.96 -27.35
CA ARG A 283 -84.81 -30.55 -25.96
C ARG A 283 -83.91 -31.52 -25.19
N GLU A 284 -84.18 -32.82 -25.22
CA GLU A 284 -83.31 -33.84 -24.60
C GLU A 284 -81.88 -33.74 -25.14
N ARG A 285 -81.73 -33.53 -26.45
CA ARG A 285 -80.43 -33.36 -27.12
C ARG A 285 -79.69 -32.08 -26.69
N LEU A 286 -80.40 -31.01 -26.32
CA LEU A 286 -79.83 -29.79 -25.75
C LEU A 286 -79.47 -29.97 -24.27
N GLU A 287 -80.32 -30.61 -23.47
CA GLU A 287 -80.03 -30.92 -22.06
C GLU A 287 -78.83 -31.89 -21.91
N ALA A 288 -78.70 -32.86 -22.83
CA ALA A 288 -77.51 -33.72 -22.95
C ALA A 288 -76.23 -32.93 -23.32
N ARG A 289 -76.33 -31.92 -24.19
CA ARG A 289 -75.20 -31.04 -24.54
C ARG A 289 -74.79 -30.13 -23.39
N LEU A 290 -75.75 -29.55 -22.66
CA LEU A 290 -75.46 -28.72 -21.48
C LEU A 290 -74.80 -29.53 -20.35
N THR A 291 -75.27 -30.75 -20.09
CA THR A 291 -74.64 -31.63 -19.09
C THR A 291 -73.25 -32.12 -19.50
N ALA A 292 -72.98 -32.30 -20.80
CA ALA A 292 -71.62 -32.56 -21.30
C ALA A 292 -70.69 -31.35 -21.09
N LEU A 293 -71.08 -30.16 -21.55
CA LEU A 293 -70.29 -28.91 -21.42
C LEU A 293 -70.05 -28.51 -19.96
N ALA A 294 -70.98 -28.82 -19.05
CA ALA A 294 -70.81 -28.61 -17.61
C ALA A 294 -69.75 -29.55 -17.00
N ARG A 295 -69.69 -30.82 -17.45
CA ARG A 295 -68.64 -31.77 -17.04
C ARG A 295 -67.27 -31.36 -17.57
N GLU A 296 -67.21 -30.91 -18.82
CA GLU A 296 -65.99 -30.41 -19.45
C GLU A 296 -65.46 -29.15 -18.74
N ASN A 297 -66.32 -28.17 -18.45
CA ASN A 297 -65.95 -27.00 -17.62
C ASN A 297 -65.45 -27.39 -16.23
N LYS A 298 -66.03 -28.41 -15.59
CA LYS A 298 -65.56 -28.89 -14.29
C LYS A 298 -64.16 -29.51 -14.39
N ARG A 299 -63.87 -30.24 -15.47
CA ARG A 299 -62.56 -30.85 -15.75
C ARG A 299 -61.49 -29.81 -16.06
N LEU A 300 -61.78 -28.86 -16.95
CA LEU A 300 -60.85 -27.76 -17.26
C LEU A 300 -60.50 -26.94 -16.00
N LYS A 301 -61.44 -26.77 -15.06
CA LYS A 301 -61.16 -26.13 -13.77
C LYS A 301 -60.26 -26.97 -12.84
N THR A 302 -60.39 -28.30 -12.81
CA THR A 302 -59.46 -29.14 -12.03
C THR A 302 -58.07 -29.16 -12.65
N ASP A 303 -57.98 -29.16 -13.98
CA ASP A 303 -56.70 -29.22 -14.71
C ASP A 303 -55.94 -27.88 -14.57
N LEU A 304 -56.64 -26.74 -14.56
CA LEU A 304 -56.08 -25.43 -14.23
C LEU A 304 -55.56 -25.34 -12.78
N ALA A 305 -56.32 -25.89 -11.82
CA ALA A 305 -55.90 -25.93 -10.41
C ALA A 305 -54.67 -26.83 -10.19
N ALA A 306 -54.62 -27.98 -10.86
CA ALA A 306 -53.45 -28.86 -10.85
C ALA A 306 -52.21 -28.16 -11.44
N SER A 307 -52.35 -27.48 -12.59
CA SER A 307 -51.27 -26.72 -13.22
C SER A 307 -50.76 -25.59 -12.33
N ALA A 308 -51.65 -24.85 -11.66
CA ALA A 308 -51.29 -23.81 -10.69
C ALA A 308 -50.58 -24.36 -9.42
N THR A 309 -50.77 -25.65 -9.09
CA THR A 309 -50.13 -26.30 -7.94
C THR A 309 -48.79 -26.98 -8.33
N ALA A 310 -48.51 -27.14 -9.63
CA ALA A 310 -47.33 -27.82 -10.15
C ALA A 310 -46.06 -26.94 -10.24
N MET A 311 -46.12 -25.69 -9.76
CA MET A 311 -45.01 -24.73 -9.75
C MET A 311 -44.56 -24.38 -8.31
N PRO A 312 -43.86 -25.28 -7.59
CA PRO A 312 -43.16 -24.94 -6.36
C PRO A 312 -41.87 -24.16 -6.63
N GLU A 313 -41.42 -23.36 -5.66
CA GLU A 313 -40.31 -22.43 -5.81
C GLU A 313 -38.92 -23.09 -5.93
N SER A 314 -37.97 -22.40 -6.57
CA SER A 314 -36.59 -22.87 -6.70
C SER A 314 -35.80 -22.72 -5.40
N ALA A 315 -35.51 -23.84 -4.74
CA ALA A 315 -34.72 -23.91 -3.51
C ALA A 315 -33.50 -24.88 -3.61
N GLY A 316 -33.02 -25.17 -4.82
CA GLY A 316 -32.04 -26.25 -5.07
C GLY A 316 -30.55 -25.86 -5.06
N ASP A 317 -30.19 -24.69 -5.62
CA ASP A 317 -28.82 -24.49 -6.17
C ASP A 317 -27.71 -24.13 -5.18
N ALA A 318 -28.03 -23.97 -3.89
CA ALA A 318 -27.04 -23.60 -2.86
C ALA A 318 -25.87 -24.60 -2.76
N ARG A 319 -26.11 -25.89 -3.08
CA ARG A 319 -25.08 -26.95 -3.04
C ARG A 319 -24.26 -27.02 -4.33
N SER A 320 -24.90 -26.94 -5.51
CA SER A 320 -24.23 -26.92 -6.82
C SER A 320 -23.22 -25.78 -6.90
N GLY A 321 -23.65 -24.57 -6.52
CA GLY A 321 -22.80 -23.38 -6.50
C GLY A 321 -21.67 -23.43 -5.47
N ALA A 322 -21.75 -24.26 -4.42
CA ALA A 322 -20.64 -24.47 -3.49
C ALA A 322 -19.53 -25.32 -4.12
N GLY A 323 -19.88 -26.44 -4.76
CA GLY A 323 -18.91 -27.31 -5.45
C GLY A 323 -18.17 -26.62 -6.59
N LEU A 324 -18.89 -25.84 -7.41
CA LEU A 324 -18.28 -25.09 -8.52
C LEU A 324 -17.29 -24.02 -8.03
N ARG A 325 -17.60 -23.31 -6.93
CA ARG A 325 -16.68 -22.32 -6.33
C ARG A 325 -15.41 -22.97 -5.81
N GLU A 326 -15.50 -24.15 -5.21
CA GLU A 326 -14.31 -24.88 -4.73
C GLU A 326 -13.44 -25.35 -5.90
N GLN A 327 -14.02 -25.87 -6.98
CA GLN A 327 -13.30 -26.25 -8.19
C GLN A 327 -12.61 -25.06 -8.88
N MET A 328 -13.26 -23.89 -8.93
CA MET A 328 -12.65 -22.67 -9.45
C MET A 328 -11.48 -22.17 -8.59
N ASN A 329 -11.58 -22.27 -7.26
CA ASN A 329 -10.51 -21.89 -6.33
C ASN A 329 -9.28 -22.81 -6.47
N GLU A 330 -9.50 -24.11 -6.67
CA GLU A 330 -8.43 -25.09 -6.84
C GLU A 330 -7.70 -24.88 -8.17
N LEU A 331 -8.44 -24.74 -9.27
CA LEU A 331 -7.88 -24.45 -10.61
C LEU A 331 -7.13 -23.12 -10.63
N ALA A 332 -7.64 -22.08 -9.95
CA ALA A 332 -6.93 -20.81 -9.81
C ALA A 332 -5.60 -20.95 -9.06
N ALA A 333 -5.54 -21.80 -8.02
CA ALA A 333 -4.29 -22.06 -7.30
C ALA A 333 -3.27 -22.81 -8.17
N GLU A 334 -3.71 -23.78 -8.98
CA GLU A 334 -2.84 -24.49 -9.91
C GLU A 334 -2.28 -23.57 -11.01
N VAL A 335 -3.13 -22.73 -11.62
CA VAL A 335 -2.70 -21.75 -12.63
C VAL A 335 -1.69 -20.74 -12.06
N VAL A 336 -1.94 -20.20 -10.86
CA VAL A 336 -1.02 -19.27 -10.20
C VAL A 336 0.32 -19.92 -9.82
N ASN A 337 0.31 -21.19 -9.41
CA ASN A 337 1.54 -21.95 -9.18
C ASN A 337 2.32 -22.20 -10.49
N LEU A 338 1.62 -22.47 -11.59
CA LEU A 338 2.24 -22.67 -12.91
C LEU A 338 2.85 -21.38 -13.48
N THR A 339 2.14 -20.24 -13.41
CA THR A 339 2.71 -18.95 -13.85
C THR A 339 3.88 -18.52 -12.99
N MET A 340 3.81 -18.69 -11.66
CA MET A 340 4.95 -18.42 -10.77
C MET A 340 6.20 -19.27 -11.12
N LYS A 341 6.01 -20.52 -11.55
CA LYS A 341 7.11 -21.39 -12.03
C LYS A 341 7.68 -20.96 -13.39
N LEU A 342 6.93 -20.22 -14.20
CA LEU A 342 7.37 -19.67 -15.49
C LEU A 342 8.04 -18.29 -15.33
N ASP A 343 7.48 -17.43 -14.47
CA ASP A 343 8.01 -16.07 -14.20
C ASP A 343 9.26 -16.08 -13.28
N GLY A 344 9.47 -17.17 -12.54
CA GLY A 344 10.67 -17.38 -11.72
C GLY A 344 10.63 -16.73 -10.32
N PRO A 345 11.76 -16.79 -9.59
CA PRO A 345 11.82 -16.47 -8.16
C PRO A 345 11.58 -14.98 -7.84
N ASP A 346 11.86 -14.08 -8.80
CA ASP A 346 11.66 -12.64 -8.65
C ASP A 346 10.25 -12.16 -9.01
N SER A 347 9.34 -13.08 -9.38
CA SER A 347 8.00 -12.76 -9.84
C SER A 347 7.17 -11.94 -8.82
N PRO A 348 6.27 -11.03 -9.29
CA PRO A 348 5.34 -10.34 -8.40
C PRO A 348 4.47 -11.29 -7.59
N ILE A 349 4.15 -12.46 -8.16
CA ILE A 349 3.38 -13.53 -7.53
C ILE A 349 4.13 -14.11 -6.31
N ALA A 350 5.43 -14.44 -6.45
CA ALA A 350 6.24 -14.91 -5.34
C ALA A 350 6.32 -13.87 -4.21
N LYS A 351 6.48 -12.59 -4.56
CA LYS A 351 6.53 -11.46 -3.62
C LYS A 351 5.18 -11.26 -2.88
N ALA A 352 4.06 -11.44 -3.56
CA ALA A 352 2.72 -11.40 -2.95
C ALA A 352 2.45 -12.60 -2.01
N LEU A 353 2.91 -13.81 -2.38
CA LEU A 353 2.75 -15.02 -1.57
C LEU A 353 3.61 -15.04 -0.30
N ALA A 354 4.74 -14.32 -0.31
CA ALA A 354 5.63 -14.13 0.82
C ALA A 354 5.13 -13.11 1.85
N GLY A 355 4.06 -12.36 1.56
CA GLY A 355 3.41 -11.49 2.52
C GLY A 355 2.49 -12.26 3.49
N ASP A 356 2.48 -11.85 4.76
CA ASP A 356 1.53 -12.35 5.76
C ASP A 356 0.13 -11.76 5.51
N GLY A 357 -0.66 -12.48 4.70
CA GLY A 357 -2.06 -12.16 4.43
C GLY A 357 -2.93 -12.26 5.68
N GLN A 358 -3.66 -11.19 6.01
CA GLN A 358 -4.60 -11.18 7.14
C GLN A 358 -5.70 -12.25 6.97
N GLN A 359 -5.85 -13.12 7.97
CA GLN A 359 -6.85 -14.21 7.99
C GLN A 359 -8.29 -13.71 8.27
N ASN A 360 -8.80 -12.82 7.42
CA ASN A 360 -10.15 -12.27 7.50
C ASN A 360 -11.19 -13.22 6.88
N GLY A 361 -11.49 -14.34 7.54
CA GLY A 361 -12.68 -15.15 7.23
C GLY A 361 -12.51 -16.67 7.43
N ARG A 362 -13.64 -17.37 7.57
CA ARG A 362 -13.69 -18.84 7.63
C ARG A 362 -13.54 -19.45 6.22
N GLY A 363 -12.31 -19.62 5.76
CA GLY A 363 -12.01 -20.34 4.52
C GLY A 363 -10.50 -20.47 4.26
N ILE A 364 -10.10 -21.48 3.49
CA ILE A 364 -8.71 -21.63 3.03
C ILE A 364 -8.49 -20.62 1.91
N SER A 365 -7.57 -19.67 2.09
CA SER A 365 -7.33 -18.63 1.09
C SER A 365 -6.62 -19.17 -0.15
N LEU A 366 -6.72 -18.45 -1.27
CA LEU A 366 -6.00 -18.80 -2.50
C LEU A 366 -4.47 -18.87 -2.27
N ALA A 367 -3.92 -17.96 -1.46
CA ALA A 367 -2.51 -17.96 -1.09
C ALA A 367 -2.13 -19.22 -0.29
N ASP A 368 -3.00 -19.68 0.62
CA ASP A 368 -2.74 -20.89 1.40
C ASP A 368 -2.78 -22.15 0.51
N ARG A 369 -3.69 -22.22 -0.47
CA ARG A 369 -3.72 -23.31 -1.48
C ARG A 369 -2.46 -23.32 -2.33
N VAL A 370 -2.01 -22.17 -2.83
CA VAL A 370 -0.75 -22.08 -3.61
C VAL A 370 0.45 -22.50 -2.75
N ARG A 371 0.56 -22.05 -1.49
CA ARG A 371 1.62 -22.49 -0.57
C ARG A 371 1.53 -23.98 -0.22
N ALA A 372 0.33 -24.58 -0.21
CA ALA A 372 0.16 -26.02 -0.05
C ALA A 372 0.63 -26.81 -1.29
N LEU A 373 0.27 -26.36 -2.50
CA LEU A 373 0.75 -26.95 -3.76
C LEU A 373 2.27 -26.84 -3.92
N GLN A 374 2.88 -25.75 -3.45
CA GLN A 374 4.35 -25.63 -3.38
C GLN A 374 4.97 -26.67 -2.44
N LYS A 375 4.37 -26.92 -1.28
CA LYS A 375 4.84 -27.92 -0.30
C LYS A 375 4.58 -29.37 -0.72
N ALA A 376 3.69 -29.62 -1.68
CA ALA A 376 3.41 -30.94 -2.25
C ALA A 376 4.16 -31.20 -3.57
N GLY A 377 4.82 -30.18 -4.13
CA GLY A 377 5.57 -30.24 -5.39
C GLY A 377 7.08 -30.03 -5.25
N ASN A 378 7.59 -30.16 -4.03
CA ASN A 378 9.00 -30.18 -3.61
C ASN A 378 9.29 -31.50 -2.90
#